data_AF-A0A268FC72-F1
#
_entry.id   AF-A0A268FC72-F1
#
_cell.length_a   1.000
_cell.length_b   1.000
_cell.length_c   1.000
_cell.angle_alpha   90.00
_cell.angle_beta   90.00
_cell.angle_gamma   90.00
#
_symmetry.space_group_name_H-M   'P 1'
#
loop_
_entity.id
_entity.type
_entity.pdbx_description
1 polymer ?
#
loop_
_entity_poly.entity_id
_entity_poly.type
_entity_poly.pdbx_seq_one_letter_code
_entity_poly.pdbx_strand_id
1 'polypeptide(L)'
;MTRIHNLELRKKREQRISDYKSSGQSQVKCCEDNGISYQQFGYWKKKIKDQSTEKINNSWVPVIIEEPRTSPTRDISSSLL
;
A
#
# COMPACT_ATOMS: atom_id res chain seq x y z
N MET A 1 -15.10 -8.37 -8.13
CA MET A 1 -13.87 -8.11 -8.91
C MET A 1 -12.68 -8.70 -8.17
N THR A 2 -11.83 -9.48 -8.84
CA THR A 2 -10.69 -10.19 -8.22
C THR A 2 -9.48 -9.27 -7.99
N ARG A 3 -8.60 -9.62 -7.04
CA ARG A 3 -7.37 -8.86 -6.72
C ARG A 3 -6.50 -8.61 -7.96
N ILE A 4 -6.42 -9.59 -8.86
CA ILE A 4 -5.64 -9.52 -10.10
C ILE A 4 -6.17 -8.42 -11.02
N HIS A 5 -7.49 -8.32 -11.18
CA HIS A 5 -8.10 -7.28 -12.01
C HIS A 5 -7.76 -5.87 -11.53
N ASN A 6 -7.78 -5.64 -10.21
CA ASN A 6 -7.41 -4.35 -9.63
C ASN A 6 -5.93 -4.01 -9.84
N LEU A 7 -5.05 -5.02 -9.81
CA LEU A 7 -3.62 -4.85 -10.09
C LEU A 7 -3.38 -4.42 -11.55
N GLU A 8 -4.06 -5.07 -12.50
CA GLU A 8 -3.94 -4.73 -13.92
C GLU A 8 -4.48 -3.33 -14.22
N LEU A 9 -5.61 -2.95 -13.60
CA LEU A 9 -6.11 -1.58 -13.68
C LEU A 9 -5.12 -0.56 -13.12
N ARG A 10 -4.38 -0.91 -12.05
CA ARG A 10 -3.35 -0.05 -11.47
C ARG A 10 -2.17 0.11 -12.43
N LYS A 11 -1.61 -0.99 -12.95
CA LYS A 11 -0.51 -0.94 -13.93
C LYS A 11 -0.84 -0.08 -15.14
N LYS A 12 -2.06 -0.22 -15.69
CA LYS A 12 -2.52 0.60 -16.82
C LYS A 12 -2.53 2.10 -16.50
N ARG A 13 -2.89 2.49 -15.28
CA ARG A 13 -2.85 3.91 -14.86
C ARG A 13 -1.42 4.38 -14.70
N GLU A 14 -0.56 3.58 -14.07
CA GLU A 14 0.85 3.90 -13.86
C GLU A 14 1.58 4.08 -15.20
N GLN A 15 1.34 3.19 -16.16
CA GLN A 15 1.89 3.31 -17.52
C GLN A 15 1.45 4.62 -18.17
N ARG A 16 0.14 4.94 -18.20
CA ARG A 16 -0.36 6.19 -18.78
C ARG A 16 0.24 7.44 -18.12
N ILE A 17 0.43 7.42 -16.80
CA ILE A 17 1.08 8.53 -16.09
C ILE A 17 2.56 8.64 -16.46
N SER A 18 3.24 7.51 -16.69
CA SER A 18 4.62 7.48 -17.19
C SER A 18 4.72 8.07 -18.59
N ASP A 19 3.85 7.63 -19.51
CA ASP A 19 3.81 8.11 -20.89
C ASP A 19 3.51 9.62 -20.95
N TYR A 20 2.58 10.09 -20.12
CA TYR A 20 2.30 11.52 -19.98
C TYR A 20 3.57 12.29 -19.55
N LYS A 21 4.29 11.81 -18.53
CA LYS A 21 5.50 12.48 -18.02
C LYS A 21 6.62 12.54 -19.06
N SER A 22 6.78 11.50 -19.86
CA SER A 22 7.80 11.47 -20.93
C SER A 22 7.39 12.28 -22.16
N SER A 23 6.09 12.42 -22.41
CA SER A 23 5.58 13.14 -23.59
C SER A 23 5.83 14.65 -23.59
N GLY A 24 5.98 15.27 -22.41
CA GLY A 24 6.02 16.72 -22.27
C GLY A 24 4.71 17.45 -22.62
N GLN A 25 3.64 16.72 -22.92
CA GLN A 25 2.34 17.31 -23.26
C GLN A 25 1.66 17.96 -22.04
N SER A 26 0.73 18.87 -22.31
CA SER A 26 -0.19 19.34 -21.29
C SER A 26 -1.14 18.22 -20.87
N GLN A 27 -1.65 18.30 -19.63
CA GLN A 27 -2.60 17.31 -19.11
C GLN A 27 -3.88 17.26 -19.95
N VAL A 28 -4.32 18.42 -20.48
CA VAL A 28 -5.52 18.52 -21.33
C VAL A 28 -5.33 17.72 -22.62
N LYS A 29 -4.23 17.95 -23.34
CA LYS A 29 -3.93 17.25 -24.59
C LYS A 29 -3.80 15.73 -24.38
N CYS A 30 -3.12 15.31 -23.31
CA CYS A 30 -3.02 13.89 -22.98
C CYS A 30 -4.40 13.26 -22.70
N CYS A 31 -5.31 14.00 -22.03
CA CYS A 31 -6.66 13.52 -21.76
C CYS A 31 -7.50 13.39 -23.04
N GLU A 32 -7.39 14.36 -23.94
CA GLU A 32 -8.03 14.35 -25.27
C GLU A 32 -7.55 13.17 -26.11
N ASP A 33 -6.22 13.01 -26.26
CA ASP A 33 -5.60 11.95 -27.07
C ASP A 33 -5.96 10.54 -26.56
N ASN A 34 -6.20 10.38 -25.25
CA ASN A 34 -6.48 9.09 -24.61
C ASN A 34 -7.96 8.86 -24.28
N GLY A 35 -8.85 9.81 -24.59
CA GLY A 35 -10.29 9.70 -24.30
C GLY A 35 -10.62 9.53 -22.81
N ILE A 36 -9.84 10.17 -21.93
CA ILE A 36 -10.01 10.09 -20.47
C ILE A 36 -10.44 11.43 -19.90
N SER A 37 -11.20 11.41 -18.80
CA SER A 37 -11.61 12.66 -18.17
C SER A 37 -10.45 13.30 -17.42
N TYR A 38 -10.38 14.64 -17.49
CA TYR A 38 -9.35 15.42 -16.80
C TYR A 38 -9.34 15.16 -15.28
N GLN A 39 -10.52 15.03 -14.68
CA GLN A 39 -10.66 14.75 -13.25
C GLN A 39 -10.19 13.34 -12.88
N GLN A 40 -10.53 12.32 -13.69
CA GLN A 40 -10.06 10.94 -13.46
C GLN A 40 -8.54 10.87 -13.54
N PHE A 41 -7.95 11.53 -14.54
CA PHE A 41 -6.50 11.58 -14.69
C PHE A 41 -5.83 12.30 -13.51
N GLY A 42 -6.37 13.44 -13.09
CA GLY A 42 -5.90 14.16 -11.90
C GLY A 42 -5.95 13.31 -10.64
N TYR A 43 -7.05 12.56 -10.44
CA TYR A 43 -7.20 11.62 -9.33
C TYR A 43 -6.15 10.51 -9.37
N TRP A 44 -5.91 9.88 -10.54
CA TRP A 44 -4.88 8.84 -10.68
C TRP A 44 -3.47 9.37 -10.39
N LYS A 45 -3.13 10.53 -10.95
CA LYS A 45 -1.84 11.20 -10.75
C LYS A 45 -1.59 11.49 -9.26
N LYS A 46 -2.60 12.02 -8.55
CA LYS A 46 -2.52 12.25 -7.10
C LYS A 46 -2.38 10.93 -6.33
N LYS A 47 -3.22 9.94 -6.61
CA LYS A 47 -3.20 8.65 -5.90
C LYS A 47 -1.88 7.89 -6.05
N ILE A 48 -1.31 7.89 -7.25
CA ILE A 48 -0.01 7.23 -7.51
C ILE A 48 1.11 7.97 -6.75
N LYS A 49 1.08 9.31 -6.74
CA LYS A 49 2.02 10.11 -5.94
C LYS A 49 1.90 9.78 -4.45
N ASP A 50 0.68 9.83 -3.91
CA ASP A 50 0.40 9.57 -2.49
C ASP A 50 0.76 8.14 -2.06
N GLN A 51 0.79 7.17 -2.98
CA GLN A 51 1.26 5.80 -2.71
C GLN A 51 2.78 5.64 -2.82
N SER A 52 3.44 6.44 -3.67
CA SER A 52 4.91 6.43 -3.77
C SER A 52 5.58 7.05 -2.54
N THR A 53 4.96 8.09 -1.98
CA THR A 53 5.19 8.47 -0.59
C THR A 53 4.37 7.52 0.27
N GLU A 54 4.84 6.30 0.49
CA GLU A 54 4.36 5.55 1.66
C GLU A 54 4.52 6.50 2.84
N LYS A 55 3.40 7.06 3.30
CA LYS A 55 3.36 7.74 4.58
C LYS A 55 3.77 6.65 5.55
N ILE A 56 5.03 6.68 5.97
CA ILE A 56 5.45 5.98 7.17
C ILE A 56 4.44 6.45 8.19
N ASN A 57 3.51 5.57 8.54
CA ASN A 57 2.41 5.90 9.42
C ASN A 57 3.08 5.90 10.78
N ASN A 58 3.70 7.03 11.15
CA ASN A 58 4.56 7.19 12.33
C ASN A 58 3.83 6.91 13.65
N SER A 59 2.56 6.50 13.63
CA SER A 59 1.79 6.15 14.82
C SER A 59 2.06 4.73 15.32
N TRP A 60 2.64 3.85 14.51
CA TRP A 60 2.87 2.46 14.89
C TRP A 60 4.37 2.20 15.11
N VAL A 61 4.74 2.07 16.37
CA VAL A 61 6.10 1.66 16.77
C VAL A 61 6.12 0.15 16.95
N PRO A 62 7.05 -0.59 16.32
CA PRO A 62 7.18 -2.02 16.56
C PRO A 62 7.62 -2.28 17.99
N VAL A 63 6.86 -3.10 18.72
CA VAL A 63 7.22 -3.56 20.07
C VAL A 63 7.74 -4.99 19.97
N ILE A 64 8.96 -5.21 20.48
CA ILE A 64 9.52 -6.56 20.63
C ILE A 64 8.92 -7.14 21.92
N ILE A 65 8.17 -8.22 21.80
CA ILE A 65 7.64 -8.97 22.94
C ILE A 65 8.63 -10.08 23.23
N GLU A 66 9.34 -9.99 24.36
CA GLU A 66 10.12 -11.11 24.88
C GLU A 66 9.15 -12.07 25.58
N GLU A 67 9.03 -13.29 25.07
CA GLU A 67 8.24 -14.32 25.73
C GLU A 67 8.87 -14.65 27.09
N PRO A 68 8.12 -14.53 28.20
CA PRO A 68 8.64 -14.93 29.50
C PRO A 68 8.92 -16.43 29.47
N ARG A 69 10.15 -16.81 29.80
CA ARG A 69 10.51 -18.22 29.97
C ARG A 69 9.64 -18.80 31.07
N THR A 70 8.67 -19.63 30.68
CA THR A 70 7.92 -20.45 31.61
C THR A 70 8.88 -21.45 32.23
N SER A 71 9.41 -21.12 33.41
CA SER A 71 10.07 -22.11 34.25
C SER A 71 9.00 -23.13 34.67
N PRO A 72 9.21 -24.44 34.47
CA PRO A 72 8.24 -25.43 34.90
C PRO A 72 8.09 -25.37 36.42
N THR A 73 6.91 -24.96 36.88
CA THR A 73 6.48 -25.03 38.27
C THR A 73 6.58 -26.49 38.69
N ARG A 74 7.48 -26.81 39.62
CA ARG A 74 7.51 -28.13 40.26
C ARG A 74 6.27 -28.25 41.12
N ASP A 75 5.26 -28.96 40.62
CA ASP A 75 4.16 -29.46 41.44
C ASP A 75 4.74 -30.37 42.53
N ILE A 76 4.88 -29.84 43.74
CA ILE A 76 5.10 -30.68 44.92
C ILE A 76 3.73 -31.26 45.26
N SER A 77 3.47 -32.44 44.71
CA SER A 77 2.39 -33.31 45.17
C SER A 77 2.63 -33.61 46.65
N SER A 78 1.76 -33.07 47.50
CA SER A 78 1.76 -33.30 48.95
C SER A 78 1.34 -34.73 49.23
N SER A 79 2.32 -35.63 49.38
CA SER A 79 2.14 -36.90 50.10
C SER A 79 2.01 -36.59 51.58
N LEU A 80 0.79 -36.66 52.13
CA LEU A 80 0.58 -36.83 53.56
C LEU A 80 0.02 -38.23 53.81
N LEU A 81 0.87 -39.05 54.42
CA LEU A 81 0.52 -40.22 55.22
C LEU A 81 -0.27 -39.78 56.46
#